data_AF-A0A7S1RYQ9-F1
#
_entry.id   AF-A0A7S1RYQ9-F1
#
_cell.length_a   1.000
_cell.length_b   1.000
_cell.length_c   1.000
_cell.angle_alpha   90.00
_cell.angle_beta   90.00
_cell.angle_gamma   90.00
#
_symmetry.space_group_name_H-M   'P 1'
#
loop_
_entity.id
_entity.type
_entity.pdbx_description
1 polymer ?
#
loop_
_entity_poly.entity_id
_entity_poly.type
_entity_poly.pdbx_seq_one_letter_code
_entity_poly.pdbx_strand_id
1 'polypeptide(L)'
;RAAAQVLRCHEQCRVCHLFDHSGEWHCLECQDGYDLWVDGCFAPCPPGQYRYGYACQDCAANCVRCAGGLEHECAECALGYRLDLRGLCARDCLDGFYPSLAGDCAECDSYCKACIAGATTSCTSCYAGYALRVLEASTRSGECMQACRRGSFRDAPTDRRCIQCAEYCADCESLDNCFECAPGASLYRGVCYWVPQTVENRAIDFDTYLASGAGLAWDPGLAPNW
;
A
#
# COMPACT_ATOMS: atom_id res chain seq x y z
N ARG A 1 21.87 9.91 71.94
CA ARG A 1 22.30 9.54 70.58
C ARG A 1 21.08 9.03 69.85
N ALA A 2 20.51 9.81 68.93
CA ALA A 2 19.38 9.36 68.13
C ALA A 2 19.88 8.31 67.13
N ALA A 3 19.28 7.13 67.13
CA ALA A 3 19.60 6.10 66.15
C ALA A 3 18.90 6.45 64.84
N ALA A 4 19.66 6.60 63.76
CA ALA A 4 19.08 6.66 62.42
C ALA A 4 18.46 5.28 62.12
N GLN A 5 17.13 5.22 62.05
CA GLN A 5 16.44 4.03 61.56
C GLN A 5 16.56 4.00 60.04
N VAL A 6 17.27 3.01 59.52
CA VAL A 6 17.26 2.70 58.09
C VAL A 6 15.91 2.03 57.80
N LEU A 7 14.96 2.78 57.25
CA LEU A 7 13.77 2.13 56.68
C LEU A 7 14.15 1.53 55.33
N ARG A 8 13.66 0.31 55.10
CA ARG A 8 13.76 -0.38 53.82
C ARG A 8 12.54 -0.06 52.97
N CYS A 9 12.71 -0.08 51.65
CA CYS A 9 11.60 -0.03 50.71
C CYS A 9 10.63 -1.21 50.93
N HIS A 10 9.39 -1.06 50.46
CA HIS A 10 8.43 -2.17 50.37
C HIS A 10 9.03 -3.34 49.57
N GLU A 11 8.59 -4.58 49.84
CA GLU A 11 9.24 -5.81 49.39
C GLU A 11 9.44 -5.93 47.86
N GLN A 12 8.63 -5.22 47.06
CA GLN A 12 8.63 -5.27 45.59
C GLN A 12 9.38 -4.08 44.96
N CYS A 13 9.82 -3.13 45.78
CA CYS A 13 10.45 -1.89 45.36
C CYS A 13 11.97 -1.96 45.55
N ARG A 14 12.73 -1.70 44.48
CA ARG A 14 14.19 -1.68 44.49
C ARG A 14 14.72 -0.32 44.94
N VAL A 15 14.14 0.77 44.45
CA VAL A 15 14.50 2.15 44.80
C VAL A 15 13.26 2.92 45.22
N CYS A 16 13.25 3.47 46.42
CA CYS A 16 12.12 4.21 46.97
C CYS A 16 12.55 5.56 47.55
N HIS A 17 11.60 6.47 47.64
CA HIS A 17 11.74 7.77 48.25
C HIS A 17 10.69 7.96 49.36
N LEU A 18 11.13 8.41 50.54
CA LEU A 18 10.25 8.76 51.64
C LEU A 18 9.86 10.23 51.51
N PHE A 19 8.56 10.53 51.40
CA PHE A 19 8.13 11.92 51.50
C PHE A 19 8.05 12.34 52.98
N ASP A 20 8.98 13.21 53.41
CA ASP A 20 9.12 13.69 54.79
C ASP A 20 7.84 14.31 55.39
N HIS A 21 6.87 14.70 54.55
CA HIS A 21 5.63 15.34 54.99
C HIS A 21 4.41 14.42 55.14
N SER A 22 4.32 13.32 54.39
CA SER A 22 3.17 12.38 54.45
C SER A 22 3.51 11.07 55.15
N GLY A 23 4.81 10.71 55.23
CA GLY A 23 5.23 9.39 55.70
C GLY A 23 4.87 8.25 54.74
N GLU A 24 4.42 8.56 53.53
CA GLU A 24 4.13 7.60 52.48
C GLU A 24 5.39 7.30 51.65
N TRP A 25 5.52 6.05 51.22
CA TRP A 25 6.62 5.57 50.41
C TRP A 25 6.23 5.60 48.94
N HIS A 26 7.02 6.28 48.12
CA HIS A 26 6.89 6.21 46.66
C HIS A 26 8.01 5.35 46.10
N CYS A 27 7.64 4.35 45.31
CA CYS A 27 8.60 3.56 44.56
C CYS A 27 8.99 4.27 43.26
N LEU A 28 10.27 4.26 42.96
CA LEU A 28 10.84 4.83 41.72
C LEU A 28 11.31 3.74 40.77
N GLU A 29 11.72 2.59 41.30
CA GLU A 29 12.18 1.44 40.51
C GLU A 29 11.72 0.14 41.17
N CYS A 30 11.08 -0.72 40.39
CA CYS A 30 10.60 -2.01 40.85
C CYS A 30 11.68 -3.10 40.76
N GLN A 31 11.50 -4.15 41.55
CA GLN A 31 12.25 -5.39 41.32
C GLN A 31 11.82 -6.05 40.01
N ASP A 32 12.68 -6.92 39.47
CA ASP A 32 12.41 -7.59 38.21
C ASP A 32 11.12 -8.42 38.30
N GLY A 33 10.26 -8.29 37.28
CA GLY A 33 8.95 -8.95 37.25
C GLY A 33 7.79 -8.15 37.85
N TYR A 34 8.01 -6.91 38.29
CA TYR A 34 6.97 -5.98 38.70
C TYR A 34 6.99 -4.72 37.84
N ASP A 35 5.80 -4.20 37.54
CA ASP A 35 5.64 -2.95 36.80
C ASP A 35 5.39 -1.79 37.76
N LEU A 36 6.06 -0.66 37.49
CA LEU A 36 5.83 0.58 38.22
C LEU A 36 4.51 1.21 37.76
N TRP A 37 3.60 1.46 38.71
CA TRP A 37 2.35 2.17 38.46
C TRP A 37 2.14 3.25 39.52
N VAL A 38 2.10 4.50 39.06
CA VAL A 38 2.04 5.73 39.89
C VAL A 38 3.25 5.81 40.82
N ASP A 39 3.20 5.13 41.95
CA ASP A 39 4.17 5.12 43.02
C ASP A 39 4.33 3.76 43.71
N GLY A 40 3.70 2.71 43.15
CA GLY A 40 3.78 1.35 43.65
C GLY A 40 4.26 0.37 42.58
N CYS A 41 4.76 -0.78 43.03
CA CYS A 41 5.14 -1.89 42.18
C CYS A 41 4.05 -2.96 42.21
N PHE A 42 3.52 -3.32 41.04
CA PHE A 42 2.43 -4.28 40.93
C PHE A 42 2.82 -5.42 39.99
N ALA A 43 2.35 -6.62 40.31
CA ALA A 43 2.55 -7.77 39.42
C ALA A 43 1.89 -7.48 38.06
N PRO A 44 2.55 -7.78 36.93
CA PRO A 44 2.01 -7.53 35.60
C PRO A 44 0.65 -8.20 35.44
N CYS A 45 -0.24 -7.55 34.68
CA CYS A 45 -1.54 -8.15 34.39
C CYS A 45 -1.36 -9.41 33.52
N PRO A 46 -2.19 -10.45 33.73
CA PRO A 46 -2.16 -11.62 32.88
C PRO A 46 -2.49 -11.25 31.42
N PRO A 47 -2.07 -12.06 30.43
CA PRO A 47 -2.44 -11.83 29.04
C PRO A 47 -3.95 -11.69 28.86
N GLY A 48 -4.36 -10.73 28.03
CA GLY A 48 -5.76 -10.35 27.84
C GLY A 48 -6.27 -9.32 28.84
N GLN A 49 -5.41 -8.78 29.72
CA GLN A 49 -5.77 -7.71 30.65
C GLN A 49 -4.78 -6.55 30.63
N TYR A 50 -5.26 -5.37 31.00
CA TYR A 50 -4.48 -4.15 31.20
C TYR A 50 -4.66 -3.58 32.60
N ARG A 51 -3.72 -2.73 33.02
CA ARG A 51 -3.76 -2.04 34.31
C ARG A 51 -4.79 -0.91 34.28
N TYR A 52 -5.80 -0.98 35.14
CA TYR A 52 -6.73 0.13 35.40
C TYR A 52 -6.75 0.42 36.91
N GLY A 53 -6.02 1.47 37.31
CA GLY A 53 -5.79 1.77 38.72
C GLY A 53 -4.99 0.64 39.39
N TYR A 54 -5.50 0.11 40.50
CA TYR A 54 -4.86 -1.00 41.24
C TYR A 54 -5.33 -2.39 40.79
N ALA A 55 -6.21 -2.47 39.79
CA ALA A 55 -6.77 -3.72 39.28
C ALA A 55 -6.33 -3.99 37.84
N CYS A 56 -6.45 -5.24 37.41
CA CYS A 56 -6.39 -5.62 36.01
C CYS A 56 -7.80 -5.69 35.46
N GLN A 57 -8.02 -5.11 34.28
CA GLN A 57 -9.27 -5.15 33.54
C GLN A 57 -9.07 -5.83 32.19
N ASP A 58 -10.13 -6.45 31.67
CA ASP A 58 -10.07 -7.19 30.43
C ASP A 58 -9.86 -6.25 29.22
N CYS A 59 -9.03 -6.70 28.30
CA CYS A 59 -8.89 -6.08 26.98
C CYS A 59 -10.17 -6.29 26.15
N ALA A 60 -10.26 -5.55 25.04
CA ALA A 60 -11.27 -5.82 24.02
C ALA A 60 -11.15 -7.25 23.45
N ALA A 61 -12.23 -7.74 22.84
CA ALA A 61 -12.31 -9.11 22.32
C ALA A 61 -11.17 -9.44 21.35
N ASN A 62 -10.65 -10.67 21.45
CA ASN A 62 -9.55 -11.19 20.63
C ASN A 62 -8.21 -10.44 20.79
N CYS A 63 -8.05 -9.60 21.81
CA CYS A 63 -6.80 -8.92 22.13
C CYS A 63 -6.10 -9.58 23.33
N VAL A 64 -4.79 -9.88 23.21
CA VAL A 64 -3.97 -10.47 24.29
C VAL A 64 -3.07 -9.46 24.97
N ARG A 65 -2.83 -8.30 24.35
CA ARG A 65 -2.09 -7.18 24.94
C ARG A 65 -2.69 -5.87 24.49
N CYS A 66 -3.19 -5.06 25.42
CA CYS A 66 -3.83 -3.78 25.12
C CYS A 66 -3.29 -2.67 26.05
N ALA A 67 -3.41 -1.42 25.58
CA ALA A 67 -3.13 -0.24 26.40
C ALA A 67 -4.36 0.22 27.21
N GLY A 68 -5.56 -0.23 26.83
CA GLY A 68 -6.82 0.09 27.45
C GLY A 68 -7.95 -0.83 26.97
N GLY A 69 -9.19 -0.52 27.38
CA GLY A 69 -10.35 -1.38 27.14
C GLY A 69 -11.02 -1.19 25.78
N LEU A 70 -10.60 -0.21 24.96
CA LEU A 70 -11.22 0.06 23.66
C LEU A 70 -10.65 -0.85 22.57
N GLU A 71 -11.46 -1.16 21.56
CA GLU A 71 -11.08 -2.10 20.48
C GLU A 71 -9.82 -1.71 19.71
N HIS A 72 -9.56 -0.41 19.55
CA HIS A 72 -8.41 0.16 18.83
C HIS A 72 -7.17 0.34 19.70
N GLU A 73 -7.26 0.05 21.01
CA GLU A 73 -6.14 0.11 21.96
C GLU A 73 -5.41 -1.24 22.06
N CYS A 74 -5.71 -2.16 21.15
CA CYS A 74 -5.03 -3.44 21.07
C CYS A 74 -3.64 -3.30 20.45
N ALA A 75 -2.65 -3.91 21.08
CA ALA A 75 -1.28 -3.96 20.61
C ALA A 75 -0.85 -5.37 20.15
N GLU A 76 -1.60 -6.41 20.53
CA GLU A 76 -1.34 -7.79 20.12
C GLU A 76 -2.62 -8.62 20.15
N CYS A 77 -2.92 -9.33 19.06
CA CYS A 77 -4.12 -10.13 18.91
C CYS A 77 -3.91 -11.59 19.34
N ALA A 78 -4.99 -12.24 19.74
CA ALA A 78 -5.02 -13.67 20.02
C ALA A 78 -4.67 -14.49 18.77
N LEU A 79 -4.27 -15.74 18.98
CA LEU A 79 -3.97 -16.68 17.90
C LEU A 79 -5.17 -16.79 16.93
N GLY A 80 -4.90 -16.69 15.62
CA GLY A 80 -5.94 -16.68 14.58
C GLY A 80 -6.57 -15.31 14.33
N TYR A 81 -6.03 -14.24 14.92
CA TYR A 81 -6.41 -12.85 14.66
C TYR A 81 -5.18 -12.02 14.33
N ARG A 82 -5.36 -10.99 13.50
CA ARG A 82 -4.33 -10.03 13.12
C ARG A 82 -4.79 -8.61 13.41
N LEU A 83 -3.84 -7.77 13.80
CA LEU A 83 -4.09 -6.36 14.03
C LEU A 83 -4.29 -5.66 12.68
N ASP A 84 -5.43 -4.99 12.52
CA ASP A 84 -5.71 -4.16 11.35
C ASP A 84 -5.07 -2.76 11.50
N LEU A 85 -5.12 -1.96 10.43
CA LEU A 85 -4.55 -0.60 10.43
C LEU A 85 -5.24 0.38 11.40
N ARG A 86 -6.40 0.02 11.94
CA ARG A 86 -7.18 0.82 12.90
C ARG A 86 -6.94 0.38 14.34
N GLY A 87 -6.09 -0.63 14.56
CA GLY A 87 -5.80 -1.19 15.87
C GLY A 87 -6.80 -2.25 16.34
N LEU A 88 -7.68 -2.76 15.46
CA LEU A 88 -8.65 -3.79 15.79
C LEU A 88 -8.13 -5.19 15.42
N CYS A 89 -8.48 -6.19 16.23
CA CYS A 89 -8.18 -7.58 15.93
C CYS A 89 -9.22 -8.19 14.98
N ALA A 90 -8.85 -8.34 13.71
CA ALA A 90 -9.66 -9.01 12.70
C ALA A 90 -9.25 -10.49 12.59
N ARG A 91 -10.22 -11.39 12.37
CA ARG A 91 -9.93 -12.81 12.18
C ARG A 91 -8.99 -12.99 10.99
N ASP A 92 -7.95 -13.80 11.19
CA ASP A 92 -7.01 -14.14 10.14
C ASP A 92 -7.63 -15.22 9.26
N CYS A 93 -8.18 -14.78 8.12
CA CYS A 93 -8.80 -15.65 7.14
C CYS A 93 -7.78 -16.06 6.09
N LEU A 94 -7.91 -17.29 5.58
CA LEU A 94 -7.09 -17.80 4.49
C LEU A 94 -7.29 -16.96 3.22
N ASP A 95 -6.33 -17.05 2.30
CA ASP A 95 -6.45 -16.48 0.96
C ASP A 95 -7.80 -16.89 0.32
N GLY A 96 -8.47 -15.94 -0.31
CA GLY A 96 -9.82 -16.10 -0.87
C GLY A 96 -10.95 -15.94 0.13
N PHE A 97 -10.65 -15.60 1.39
CA PHE A 97 -11.65 -15.31 2.41
C PHE A 97 -11.38 -13.95 3.08
N TYR A 98 -12.46 -13.35 3.59
CA TYR A 98 -12.41 -12.11 4.36
C TYR A 98 -13.15 -12.27 5.70
N PRO A 99 -12.75 -11.52 6.74
CA PRO A 99 -13.46 -11.53 8.02
C PRO A 99 -14.82 -10.83 7.86
N SER A 100 -15.90 -11.60 8.01
CA SER A 100 -17.27 -11.09 7.99
C SER A 100 -17.63 -10.36 9.29
N LEU A 101 -18.68 -9.56 9.24
CA LEU A 101 -19.23 -8.89 10.43
C LEU A 101 -19.73 -9.88 11.50
N ALA A 102 -20.06 -11.11 11.12
CA ALA A 102 -20.44 -12.18 12.04
C ALA A 102 -19.24 -12.79 12.78
N GLY A 103 -18.01 -12.37 12.44
CA GLY A 103 -16.77 -12.90 12.99
C GLY A 103 -16.23 -14.10 12.21
N ASP A 104 -16.99 -14.69 11.28
CA ASP A 104 -16.56 -15.83 10.47
C ASP A 104 -15.87 -15.42 9.17
N CYS A 105 -15.13 -16.34 8.55
CA CYS A 105 -14.48 -16.10 7.27
C CYS A 105 -15.46 -16.37 6.13
N ALA A 106 -15.81 -15.33 5.38
CA ALA A 106 -16.67 -15.40 4.20
C ALA A 106 -15.83 -15.43 2.92
N GLU A 107 -16.33 -16.08 1.88
CA GLU A 107 -15.62 -16.22 0.60
C GLU A 107 -15.57 -14.91 -0.19
N CYS A 108 -14.42 -14.60 -0.77
CA CYS A 108 -14.26 -13.58 -1.79
C CYS A 108 -14.79 -14.06 -3.15
N ASP A 109 -14.92 -13.14 -4.10
CA ASP A 109 -15.25 -13.49 -5.49
C ASP A 109 -14.20 -14.41 -6.14
N SER A 110 -14.62 -15.08 -7.21
CA SER A 110 -13.77 -16.01 -7.96
C SER A 110 -12.43 -15.39 -8.34
N TYR A 111 -11.34 -16.14 -8.12
CA TYR A 111 -9.96 -15.75 -8.43
C TYR A 111 -9.40 -14.56 -7.62
N CYS A 112 -10.19 -14.05 -6.67
CA CYS A 112 -9.75 -13.05 -5.73
C CYS A 112 -8.99 -13.69 -4.56
N LYS A 113 -7.78 -13.20 -4.29
CA LYS A 113 -6.93 -13.63 -3.18
C LYS A 113 -7.24 -12.87 -1.90
N ALA A 114 -7.52 -11.56 -2.00
CA ALA A 114 -7.96 -10.75 -0.87
C ALA A 114 -9.02 -9.75 -1.34
N CYS A 115 -10.11 -9.61 -0.60
CA CYS A 115 -11.21 -8.70 -0.90
C CYS A 115 -11.61 -7.87 0.32
N ILE A 116 -12.33 -6.78 0.07
CA ILE A 116 -12.88 -5.92 1.11
C ILE A 116 -14.21 -6.52 1.58
N ALA A 117 -14.39 -6.57 2.90
CA ALA A 117 -15.61 -7.09 3.50
C ALA A 117 -16.84 -6.29 3.04
N GLY A 118 -17.83 -6.99 2.47
CA GLY A 118 -19.14 -6.42 2.13
C GLY A 118 -19.37 -6.07 0.66
N ALA A 119 -18.39 -6.27 -0.23
CA ALA A 119 -18.59 -6.12 -1.67
C ALA A 119 -17.84 -7.23 -2.41
N THR A 120 -18.59 -8.11 -3.08
CA THR A 120 -18.05 -9.23 -3.88
C THR A 120 -17.09 -8.71 -4.97
N THR A 121 -17.43 -7.58 -5.60
CA THR A 121 -16.63 -6.91 -6.64
C THR A 121 -15.47 -6.05 -6.12
N SER A 122 -15.13 -6.11 -4.84
CA SER A 122 -14.04 -5.31 -4.23
C SER A 122 -12.81 -6.15 -3.92
N CYS A 123 -12.31 -6.88 -4.93
CA CYS A 123 -11.04 -7.58 -4.81
C CYS A 123 -9.87 -6.59 -4.77
N THR A 124 -8.91 -6.78 -3.88
CA THR A 124 -7.69 -5.95 -3.73
C THR A 124 -6.43 -6.68 -4.18
N SER A 125 -6.47 -8.02 -4.30
CA SER A 125 -5.37 -8.80 -4.88
C SER A 125 -5.89 -10.09 -5.51
N CYS A 126 -5.28 -10.51 -6.61
CA CYS A 126 -5.68 -11.70 -7.36
C CYS A 126 -4.73 -12.87 -7.14
N TYR A 127 -5.22 -14.09 -7.39
CA TYR A 127 -4.35 -15.26 -7.46
C TYR A 127 -3.37 -15.18 -8.66
N ALA A 128 -2.31 -15.98 -8.62
CA ALA A 128 -1.34 -16.04 -9.70
C ALA A 128 -2.01 -16.37 -11.04
N GLY A 129 -1.62 -15.65 -12.11
CA GLY A 129 -2.22 -15.77 -13.44
C GLY A 129 -3.46 -14.90 -13.66
N TYR A 130 -3.84 -14.07 -12.67
CA TYR A 130 -4.91 -13.08 -12.78
C TYR A 130 -4.37 -11.68 -12.52
N ALA A 131 -4.95 -10.69 -13.19
CA ALA A 131 -4.65 -9.27 -13.05
C ALA A 131 -5.88 -8.55 -12.50
N LEU A 132 -5.65 -7.61 -11.57
CA LEU A 132 -6.70 -6.80 -10.98
C LEU A 132 -7.09 -5.68 -11.93
N ARG A 133 -8.34 -5.70 -12.42
CA ARG A 133 -8.96 -4.54 -13.06
C ARG A 133 -9.59 -3.69 -11.98
N VAL A 134 -8.99 -2.52 -11.73
CA VAL A 134 -9.50 -1.58 -10.72
C VAL A 134 -10.78 -0.94 -11.25
N LEU A 135 -11.89 -1.17 -10.55
CA LEU A 135 -13.19 -0.57 -10.85
C LEU A 135 -13.50 0.59 -9.90
N GLU A 136 -12.96 0.53 -8.68
CA GLU A 136 -13.14 1.56 -7.66
C GLU A 136 -11.78 2.15 -7.25
N ALA A 137 -11.51 3.37 -7.71
CA ALA A 137 -10.21 4.03 -7.52
C ALA A 137 -9.89 4.36 -6.06
N SER A 138 -10.91 4.65 -5.23
CA SER A 138 -10.76 5.01 -3.81
C SER A 138 -10.21 3.86 -2.98
N THR A 139 -10.77 2.67 -3.18
CA THR A 139 -10.40 1.44 -2.48
C THR A 139 -9.30 0.66 -3.19
N ARG A 140 -8.93 1.07 -4.42
CA ARG A 140 -8.08 0.31 -5.34
C ARG A 140 -8.56 -1.14 -5.48
N SER A 141 -9.89 -1.28 -5.58
CA SER A 141 -10.53 -2.58 -5.65
C SER A 141 -11.27 -2.78 -6.97
N GLY A 142 -11.54 -4.04 -7.31
CA GLY A 142 -12.25 -4.40 -8.53
C GLY A 142 -12.27 -5.90 -8.77
N GLU A 143 -12.16 -6.29 -10.04
CA GLU A 143 -12.34 -7.67 -10.47
C GLU A 143 -11.03 -8.31 -10.93
N CYS A 144 -10.85 -9.58 -10.59
CA CYS A 144 -9.71 -10.36 -11.08
C CYS A 144 -10.02 -10.97 -12.44
N MET A 145 -9.29 -10.53 -13.46
CA MET A 145 -9.39 -11.07 -14.81
C MET A 145 -8.18 -11.96 -15.10
N GLN A 146 -8.38 -13.08 -15.80
CA GLN A 146 -7.25 -13.92 -16.19
C GLN A 146 -6.28 -13.12 -17.07
N ALA A 147 -5.00 -13.10 -16.71
CA ALA A 147 -4.00 -12.32 -17.41
C ALA A 147 -3.82 -12.83 -18.85
N CYS A 148 -3.96 -11.93 -19.82
CA CYS A 148 -3.60 -12.18 -21.21
C CYS A 148 -2.12 -11.88 -21.44
N ARG A 149 -1.56 -12.42 -22.54
CA ARG A 149 -0.20 -12.06 -22.94
C ARG A 149 -0.19 -10.60 -23.38
N ARG A 150 0.93 -9.92 -23.14
CA ARG A 150 1.17 -8.55 -23.61
C ARG A 150 0.80 -8.39 -25.09
N GLY A 151 0.08 -7.32 -25.42
CA GLY A 151 -0.52 -7.09 -26.74
C GLY A 151 -1.93 -7.68 -26.89
N SER A 152 -2.54 -8.17 -25.79
CA SER A 152 -3.94 -8.59 -25.77
C SER A 152 -4.59 -8.36 -24.41
N PHE A 153 -5.90 -8.11 -24.41
CA PHE A 153 -6.70 -7.79 -23.22
C PHE A 153 -7.97 -8.66 -23.16
N ARG A 154 -8.73 -8.55 -22.06
CA ARG A 154 -10.07 -9.15 -21.91
C ARG A 154 -11.09 -8.07 -21.58
N ASP A 155 -12.27 -8.17 -22.16
CA ASP A 155 -13.37 -7.23 -21.91
C ASP A 155 -14.19 -7.60 -20.66
N ALA A 156 -14.28 -8.91 -20.36
CA ALA A 156 -15.04 -9.44 -19.22
C ALA A 156 -14.26 -10.52 -18.43
N PRO A 157 -14.52 -10.69 -17.12
CA PRO A 157 -13.86 -11.70 -16.28
C PRO A 157 -14.15 -13.15 -16.71
N THR A 158 -15.36 -13.39 -17.24
CA THR A 158 -15.82 -14.72 -17.68
C THR A 158 -15.38 -15.07 -19.09
N ASP A 159 -14.94 -14.07 -19.87
CA ASP A 159 -14.44 -14.30 -21.22
C ASP A 159 -13.15 -15.11 -21.13
N ARG A 160 -13.06 -16.19 -21.91
CA ARG A 160 -11.85 -17.04 -22.02
C ARG A 160 -10.97 -16.69 -23.23
N ARG A 161 -11.44 -15.79 -24.10
CA ARG A 161 -10.70 -15.26 -25.25
C ARG A 161 -9.88 -14.01 -24.88
N CYS A 162 -8.65 -13.93 -25.36
CA CYS A 162 -7.87 -12.69 -25.33
C CYS A 162 -8.09 -11.95 -26.66
N ILE A 163 -8.46 -10.68 -26.58
CA ILE A 163 -8.68 -9.79 -27.73
C ILE A 163 -7.36 -9.06 -27.98
N GLN A 164 -6.88 -9.06 -29.22
CA GLN A 164 -5.64 -8.32 -29.54
C GLN A 164 -5.84 -6.81 -29.42
N CYS A 165 -4.79 -6.11 -29.01
CA CYS A 165 -4.79 -4.66 -28.97
C CYS A 165 -4.99 -4.06 -30.37
N ALA A 166 -5.39 -2.78 -30.41
CA ALA A 166 -5.50 -2.02 -31.65
C ALA A 166 -4.15 -1.89 -32.37
N GLU A 167 -4.20 -1.53 -33.66
CA GLU A 167 -3.02 -1.39 -34.49
C GLU A 167 -1.99 -0.44 -33.86
N TYR A 168 -0.71 -0.79 -33.98
CA TYR A 168 0.43 -0.07 -33.38
C TYR A 168 0.46 -0.02 -31.85
N CYS A 169 -0.45 -0.69 -31.14
CA CYS A 169 -0.42 -0.80 -29.70
C CYS A 169 0.32 -2.07 -29.25
N ALA A 170 1.34 -1.91 -28.40
CA ALA A 170 2.11 -2.99 -27.82
C ALA A 170 1.52 -3.54 -26.51
N ASP A 171 0.78 -2.72 -25.76
CA ASP A 171 0.05 -3.16 -24.55
C ASP A 171 -1.16 -2.28 -24.25
N CYS A 172 -2.28 -2.91 -23.87
CA CYS A 172 -3.58 -2.23 -23.73
C CYS A 172 -4.47 -2.82 -22.63
N GLU A 173 -5.38 -2.00 -22.11
CA GLU A 173 -6.50 -2.43 -21.25
C GLU A 173 -7.80 -2.62 -22.03
N SER A 174 -7.98 -1.88 -23.13
CA SER A 174 -9.11 -1.99 -24.03
C SER A 174 -8.70 -1.64 -25.46
N LEU A 175 -9.63 -1.72 -26.42
CA LEU A 175 -9.37 -1.31 -27.80
C LEU A 175 -8.98 0.17 -27.93
N ASP A 176 -9.45 1.02 -27.03
CA ASP A 176 -9.25 2.48 -27.07
C ASP A 176 -8.33 2.99 -25.94
N ASN A 177 -7.77 2.08 -25.13
CA ASN A 177 -6.87 2.42 -24.03
C ASN A 177 -5.56 1.62 -24.13
N CYS A 178 -4.63 2.18 -24.90
CA CYS A 178 -3.27 1.69 -25.05
C CYS A 178 -2.33 2.37 -24.05
N PHE A 179 -1.48 1.58 -23.39
CA PHE A 179 -0.46 2.06 -22.46
C PHE A 179 0.91 2.22 -23.12
N GLU A 180 1.22 1.38 -24.10
CA GLU A 180 2.52 1.36 -24.76
C GLU A 180 2.36 1.18 -26.27
N CYS A 181 2.91 2.11 -27.06
CA CYS A 181 2.91 2.00 -28.52
C CYS A 181 4.10 1.18 -29.03
N ALA A 182 3.93 0.54 -30.18
CA ALA A 182 5.01 -0.09 -30.91
C ALA A 182 6.09 0.95 -31.34
N PRO A 183 7.36 0.53 -31.52
CA PRO A 183 8.42 1.44 -31.96
C PRO A 183 8.05 2.16 -33.25
N GLY A 184 8.20 3.50 -33.28
CA GLY A 184 7.83 4.33 -34.43
C GLY A 184 6.37 4.82 -34.42
N ALA A 185 5.57 4.45 -33.41
CA ALA A 185 4.23 4.99 -33.19
C ALA A 185 4.17 5.92 -31.97
N SER A 186 3.21 6.85 -31.98
CA SER A 186 2.97 7.83 -30.92
C SER A 186 1.58 7.66 -30.31
N LEU A 187 1.50 7.79 -28.98
CA LEU A 187 0.25 7.70 -28.23
C LEU A 187 -0.52 9.02 -28.26
N TYR A 188 -1.77 9.00 -28.67
CA TYR A 188 -2.68 10.14 -28.62
C TYR A 188 -4.06 9.69 -28.15
N ARG A 189 -4.50 10.21 -27.00
CA ARG A 189 -5.80 9.90 -26.37
C ARG A 189 -6.11 8.40 -26.23
N GLY A 190 -5.10 7.61 -25.84
CA GLY A 190 -5.26 6.16 -25.65
C GLY A 190 -5.11 5.33 -26.93
N VAL A 191 -4.91 5.96 -28.10
CA VAL A 191 -4.73 5.28 -29.38
C VAL A 191 -3.33 5.56 -29.95
N CYS A 192 -2.70 4.54 -30.52
CA CYS A 192 -1.37 4.67 -31.15
C CYS A 192 -1.49 4.94 -32.65
N TYR A 193 -0.69 5.88 -33.14
CA TYR A 193 -0.62 6.23 -34.56
C TYR A 193 0.81 6.09 -35.06
N TRP A 194 0.99 5.51 -36.24
CA TRP A 194 2.31 5.44 -36.87
C TRP A 194 2.86 6.84 -37.17
N VAL A 195 4.10 7.11 -36.75
CA VAL A 195 4.82 8.33 -37.11
C VAL A 195 5.67 8.01 -38.33
N PRO A 196 5.31 8.50 -39.53
CA PRO A 196 6.17 8.35 -40.69
C PRO A 196 7.51 9.02 -40.40
N GLN A 197 8.60 8.28 -40.59
CA GLN A 197 9.95 8.82 -40.53
C GLN A 197 10.07 9.86 -41.64
N THR A 198 9.85 11.14 -41.31
CA THR A 198 10.12 12.23 -42.25
C THR A 198 11.63 12.24 -42.43
N VAL A 199 12.09 11.87 -43.63
CA VAL A 199 13.43 12.25 -44.07
C VAL A 199 13.45 13.77 -43.96
N GLU A 200 14.25 14.33 -43.04
CA GLU A 200 14.51 15.76 -43.05
C GLU A 200 14.92 16.11 -44.48
N ASN A 201 14.12 16.93 -45.17
CA ASN A 201 14.60 17.66 -46.32
C ASN A 201 15.68 18.59 -45.78
N ARG A 202 16.91 18.09 -45.65
CA ARG A 202 18.07 18.95 -45.45
C ARG A 202 18.08 19.86 -46.67
N ALA A 203 17.83 21.15 -46.43
CA ALA A 203 18.02 22.16 -47.45
C ALA A 203 19.42 21.92 -48.04
N ILE A 204 19.49 21.66 -49.34
CA ILE A 204 20.76 21.62 -50.04
C ILE A 204 21.34 23.02 -49.84
N ASP A 205 22.51 23.12 -49.23
CA ASP A 205 23.12 24.42 -49.02
C ASP A 205 23.39 25.09 -50.38
N PHE A 206 23.46 26.42 -50.39
CA PHE A 206 23.54 27.19 -51.62
C PHE A 206 24.77 26.83 -52.47
N ASP A 207 25.89 26.47 -51.84
CA ASP A 207 27.11 26.08 -52.56
C ASP A 207 26.93 24.72 -53.25
N THR A 208 26.29 23.75 -52.58
CA THR A 208 25.94 22.46 -53.19
C THR A 208 24.92 22.62 -54.32
N TYR A 209 23.97 23.56 -54.19
CA TYR A 209 23.03 23.89 -55.27
C TYR A 209 23.73 24.48 -56.50
N LEU A 210 24.65 25.43 -56.31
CA LEU A 210 25.44 25.99 -57.41
C LEU A 210 26.37 24.96 -58.07
N ALA A 211 27.01 24.08 -57.29
CA ALA A 211 27.88 23.03 -57.81
C ALA A 211 27.14 21.98 -58.66
N SER A 212 25.81 21.82 -58.46
CA SER A 212 25.00 20.89 -59.24
C SER A 212 24.77 21.32 -60.70
N GLY A 213 25.13 22.57 -61.06
CA GLY A 213 24.89 23.14 -62.39
C GLY A 213 23.43 23.52 -62.66
N ALA A 214 22.54 23.36 -61.68
CA ALA A 214 21.14 23.79 -61.77
C ALA A 214 20.95 25.30 -61.55
N GLY A 215 21.93 25.99 -60.95
CA GLY A 215 21.93 27.43 -60.75
C GLY A 215 22.55 28.17 -61.94
N LEU A 216 21.88 29.23 -62.41
CA LEU A 216 22.48 30.18 -63.35
C LEU A 216 23.28 31.21 -62.53
N ALA A 217 24.60 31.09 -62.53
CA ALA A 217 25.46 32.15 -62.02
C ALA A 217 25.37 33.37 -62.95
N TRP A 218 25.11 34.55 -62.39
CA TRP A 218 25.07 35.78 -63.17
C TRP A 218 26.46 36.07 -63.74
N ASP A 219 26.59 36.11 -65.07
CA ASP A 219 27.79 36.51 -65.78
C ASP A 219 27.72 38.02 -66.09
N PRO A 220 28.59 38.85 -65.48
CA PRO A 220 28.66 40.27 -65.76
C PRO A 220 28.91 40.60 -67.25
N GLY A 221 29.48 39.66 -68.03
CA GLY A 221 29.76 39.82 -69.46
C GLY A 221 28.54 39.70 -70.37
N LEU A 222 27.39 39.24 -69.85
CA LEU A 222 26.11 39.15 -70.57
C LEU A 222 25.13 40.27 -70.19
N ALA A 223 25.56 41.23 -69.38
CA ALA A 223 24.74 42.38 -69.01
C ALA A 223 24.47 43.26 -70.25
N PRO A 224 23.21 43.58 -70.59
CA PRO A 224 22.92 44.46 -71.71
C PRO A 224 23.35 45.91 -71.42
N ASN A 225 23.93 46.59 -72.41
CA ASN A 225 24.53 47.92 -72.28
C ASN A 225 23.49 49.06 -72.34
N TRP A 226 22.46 49.04 -71.50
CA TRP A 226 21.53 50.18 -71.34
C TRP A 226 21.81 50.97 -70.07
#